data_AF-A0A8K0KEI0-F1
#
_entry.id   AF-A0A8K0KEI0-F1
#
_cell.length_a   1.000
_cell.length_b   1.000
_cell.length_c   1.000
_cell.angle_alpha   90.00
_cell.angle_beta   90.00
_cell.angle_gamma   90.00
#
_symmetry.space_group_name_H-M   'P 1'
#
loop_
_entity.id
_entity.type
_entity.pdbx_description
1 polymer ?
#
loop_
_entity_poly.entity_id
_entity_poly.type
_entity_poly.pdbx_seq_one_letter_code
_entity_poly.pdbx_strand_id
1 'polypeptide(L)'
;MEHHPKHAISKRRLILSREKRGLIFLIVMRFAQLVIGPAGSGKSTYCSYITKHFETQKQTAQVVNLDPAAEYFEYEPVADIRELIHLDDAMEDEDLKFGPNGGLVFCMEYLLENKDWLQEQLGDDDEDYILFDCPGQIELYTHMTVMKDLVEVLQNWNFRVCGVFILDSQFMIDGAKFLAGTMTALSVMVNLVIPHINILSKIDLLGKQSRKKLE
;
A
#
# COMPACT_ATOMS: atom_id res chain seq x y z
N MET A 1 14.87 49.29 18.97
CA MET A 1 14.42 47.95 18.52
C MET A 1 14.48 47.95 17.00
N GLU A 2 15.63 47.56 16.45
CA GLU A 2 15.85 47.47 15.00
C GLU A 2 15.23 46.18 14.47
N HIS A 3 14.11 46.29 13.75
CA HIS A 3 13.59 45.18 12.95
C HIS A 3 14.38 45.08 11.64
N HIS A 4 15.31 44.13 11.60
CA HIS A 4 16.12 43.82 10.42
C HIS A 4 15.26 43.54 9.16
N PRO A 5 15.54 44.17 8.00
CA PRO A 5 14.82 43.94 6.74
C PRO A 5 15.14 42.60 6.05
N LYS A 6 15.93 41.72 6.68
CA LYS A 6 16.40 40.45 6.07
C LYS A 6 15.27 39.44 5.83
N HIS A 7 14.20 39.44 6.63
CA HIS A 7 13.07 38.51 6.46
C HIS A 7 12.16 38.84 5.27
N ALA A 8 11.96 40.13 4.96
CA ALA A 8 11.13 40.54 3.82
C ALA A 8 11.82 40.27 2.47
N ILE A 9 13.15 40.41 2.42
CA ILE A 9 13.96 40.15 1.23
C ILE A 9 14.07 38.63 0.96
N SER A 10 14.14 37.80 2.01
CA SER A 10 14.09 36.34 1.91
C SER A 10 12.75 35.83 1.34
N LYS A 11 11.62 36.31 1.86
CA LYS A 11 10.29 35.93 1.35
C LYS A 11 10.07 36.41 -0.08
N ARG A 12 10.51 37.61 -0.45
CA ARG A 12 10.46 38.08 -1.85
C ARG A 12 11.36 37.27 -2.77
N ARG A 13 12.55 36.82 -2.34
CA ARG A 13 13.39 35.90 -3.14
C ARG A 13 12.74 34.55 -3.37
N LEU A 14 12.00 34.03 -2.39
CA LEU A 14 11.25 32.77 -2.51
C LEU A 14 10.06 32.88 -3.47
N ILE A 15 9.35 34.02 -3.44
CA ILE A 15 8.20 34.28 -4.31
C ILE A 15 8.64 34.59 -5.76
N LEU A 16 9.72 35.38 -5.94
CA LEU A 16 10.31 35.61 -7.27
C LEU A 16 11.02 34.37 -7.84
N SER A 17 11.46 33.43 -6.99
CA SER A 17 11.89 32.07 -7.40
C SER A 17 10.74 31.19 -7.87
N ARG A 18 9.51 31.48 -7.44
CA ARG A 18 8.28 30.79 -7.88
C ARG A 18 7.75 31.39 -9.18
N GLU A 19 7.76 32.71 -9.35
CA GLU A 19 7.28 33.36 -10.60
C GLU A 19 8.23 33.23 -11.79
N LYS A 20 9.54 33.02 -11.58
CA LYS A 20 10.51 32.76 -12.68
C LYS A 20 10.69 31.29 -13.03
N ARG A 21 9.99 30.37 -12.37
CA ARG A 21 9.80 28.99 -12.86
C ARG A 21 8.65 28.99 -13.87
N GLY A 22 8.83 29.73 -14.95
CA GLY A 22 8.07 29.49 -16.16
C GLY A 22 8.35 28.08 -16.65
N LEU A 23 7.28 27.30 -16.81
CA LEU A 23 7.22 26.18 -17.75
C LEU A 23 8.15 24.98 -17.48
N ILE A 24 8.28 24.57 -16.22
CA ILE A 24 8.54 23.17 -15.88
C ILE A 24 7.51 22.83 -14.82
N PHE A 25 6.44 22.14 -15.23
CA PHE A 25 5.57 21.42 -14.31
C PHE A 25 6.51 20.46 -13.57
N LEU A 26 6.93 20.82 -12.35
CA LEU A 26 7.69 19.92 -11.51
C LEU A 26 6.67 18.85 -11.12
N ILE A 27 6.60 17.79 -11.93
CA ILE A 27 5.76 16.63 -11.64
C ILE A 27 6.28 16.08 -10.32
N VAL A 28 5.63 16.44 -9.22
CA VAL A 28 5.99 15.93 -7.90
C VAL A 28 5.56 14.48 -7.88
N MET A 29 6.55 13.61 -7.67
CA MET A 29 6.41 12.18 -7.90
C MET A 29 6.16 11.49 -6.57
N ARG A 30 4.96 10.92 -6.41
CA ARG A 30 4.55 10.18 -5.21
C ARG A 30 4.99 8.72 -5.35
N PHE A 31 5.29 8.05 -4.23
CA PHE A 31 5.69 6.65 -4.22
C PHE A 31 4.66 5.80 -3.48
N ALA A 32 4.30 4.66 -4.06
CA ALA A 32 3.33 3.74 -3.48
C ALA A 32 3.96 2.34 -3.33
N GLN A 33 3.86 1.77 -2.13
CA GLN A 33 4.05 0.35 -1.90
C GLN A 33 2.68 -0.33 -1.80
N LEU A 34 2.37 -1.25 -2.71
CA LEU A 34 1.25 -2.17 -2.51
C LEU A 34 1.75 -3.34 -1.68
N VAL A 35 1.39 -3.37 -0.40
CA VAL A 35 1.77 -4.45 0.51
C VAL A 35 0.77 -5.58 0.37
N ILE A 36 1.18 -6.64 -0.30
CA ILE A 36 0.32 -7.72 -0.78
C ILE A 36 0.85 -9.09 -0.34
N GLY A 37 -0.01 -10.10 -0.37
CA GLY A 37 0.33 -11.48 -0.02
C GLY A 37 -0.73 -12.16 0.84
N PRO A 38 -0.58 -13.48 1.06
CA PRO A 38 -1.60 -14.30 1.69
C PRO A 38 -2.02 -13.82 3.09
N ALA A 39 -3.24 -14.17 3.49
CA ALA A 39 -3.73 -13.94 4.85
C ALA A 39 -2.75 -14.50 5.88
N GLY A 40 -2.49 -13.73 6.94
CA GLY A 40 -1.55 -14.10 7.99
C GLY A 40 -0.06 -13.99 7.62
N SER A 41 0.32 -13.50 6.42
CA SER A 41 1.74 -13.32 6.06
C SER A 41 2.43 -12.17 6.80
N GLY A 42 1.68 -11.26 7.42
CA GLY A 42 2.21 -10.14 8.23
C GLY A 42 2.26 -8.79 7.51
N LYS A 43 1.32 -8.52 6.59
CA LYS A 43 1.19 -7.25 5.84
C LYS A 43 1.03 -6.04 6.76
N SER A 44 0.01 -6.02 7.61
CA SER A 44 -0.24 -4.92 8.55
C SER A 44 0.90 -4.71 9.54
N THR A 45 1.54 -5.81 9.97
CA THR A 45 2.75 -5.74 10.81
C THR A 45 3.90 -5.08 10.06
N TYR A 46 4.14 -5.46 8.80
CA TYR A 46 5.15 -4.83 7.95
C TYR A 46 4.88 -3.33 7.80
N CYS A 47 3.64 -2.92 7.52
CA CYS A 47 3.27 -1.50 7.44
C CYS A 47 3.63 -0.75 8.73
N SER A 48 3.23 -1.27 9.90
CA SER A 48 3.58 -0.68 11.20
C SER A 48 5.09 -0.52 11.40
N TYR A 49 5.88 -1.54 11.07
CA TYR A 49 7.34 -1.48 11.22
C TYR A 49 8.01 -0.53 10.22
N ILE A 50 7.55 -0.47 8.97
CA ILE A 50 8.12 0.46 7.98
C ILE A 50 7.82 1.91 8.36
N THR A 51 6.59 2.23 8.78
CA THR A 51 6.24 3.58 9.24
C THR A 51 7.12 3.99 10.42
N LYS A 52 7.24 3.15 11.45
CA LYS A 52 8.15 3.39 12.59
C LYS A 52 9.60 3.55 12.14
N HIS A 53 10.05 2.77 11.16
CA HIS A 53 11.41 2.89 10.61
C HIS A 53 11.63 4.24 9.94
N PHE A 54 10.69 4.71 9.12
CA PHE A 54 10.75 6.04 8.49
C PHE A 54 10.82 7.16 9.53
N GLU A 55 10.01 7.07 10.59
CA GLU A 55 10.03 8.02 11.71
C GLU A 55 11.43 8.09 12.36
N THR A 56 12.10 6.94 12.56
CA THR A 56 13.47 6.93 13.11
C THR A 56 14.48 7.64 12.22
N GLN A 57 14.24 7.67 10.91
CA GLN A 57 15.06 8.36 9.91
C GLN A 57 14.64 9.82 9.71
N LYS A 58 13.65 10.32 10.47
CA LYS A 58 13.03 11.65 10.29
C LYS A 58 12.41 11.84 8.91
N GLN A 59 11.91 10.76 8.33
CA GLN A 59 11.10 10.77 7.11
C GLN A 59 9.67 10.37 7.48
N THR A 60 8.72 10.75 6.63
CA THR A 60 7.30 10.42 6.81
C THR A 60 6.89 9.38 5.79
N ALA A 61 6.21 8.35 6.26
CA ALA A 61 5.46 7.43 5.42
C ALA A 61 4.04 7.33 5.97
N GLN A 62 3.06 7.31 5.08
CA GLN A 62 1.65 7.18 5.42
C GLN A 62 1.18 5.77 5.09
N VAL A 63 0.16 5.30 5.79
CA VAL A 63 -0.47 4.01 5.52
C VAL A 63 -1.92 4.23 5.12
N VAL A 64 -2.36 3.56 4.07
CA VAL A 64 -3.76 3.42 3.69
C VAL A 64 -4.18 2.00 3.99
N ASN A 65 -5.25 1.80 4.76
CA ASN A 65 -5.86 0.49 4.92
C ASN A 65 -6.84 0.24 3.76
N LEU A 66 -6.57 -0.81 2.98
CA LEU A 66 -7.46 -1.31 1.93
C LEU A 66 -8.11 -2.66 2.28
N ASP A 67 -7.89 -3.18 3.49
CA ASP A 67 -8.55 -4.42 3.94
C ASP A 67 -9.86 -4.09 4.69
N PRO A 68 -11.04 -4.34 4.08
CA PRO A 68 -12.34 -4.05 4.70
C PRO A 68 -12.70 -5.04 5.82
N ALA A 69 -11.95 -6.14 5.97
CA ALA A 69 -12.16 -7.16 6.98
C ALA A 69 -11.19 -7.04 8.17
N ALA A 70 -10.32 -6.04 8.15
CA ALA A 70 -9.26 -5.96 9.14
C ALA A 70 -9.76 -5.33 10.45
N GLU A 71 -9.45 -5.97 11.58
CA GLU A 71 -10.01 -5.62 12.89
C GLU A 71 -9.12 -4.65 13.68
N TYR A 72 -7.80 -4.85 13.63
CA TYR A 72 -6.83 -4.14 14.48
C TYR A 72 -5.51 -3.87 13.76
N PHE A 73 -4.99 -2.64 13.92
CA PHE A 73 -3.67 -2.24 13.42
C PHE A 73 -2.90 -1.46 14.49
N GLU A 74 -1.57 -1.45 14.36
CA GLU A 74 -0.66 -0.67 15.22
C GLU A 74 -0.13 0.60 14.51
N TYR A 75 -0.88 1.11 13.55
CA TYR A 75 -0.60 2.33 12.80
C TYR A 75 -1.88 3.16 12.67
N GLU A 76 -1.75 4.46 12.43
CA GLU A 76 -2.87 5.35 12.14
C GLU A 76 -2.99 5.51 10.62
N PRO A 77 -4.03 4.95 9.97
CA PRO A 77 -4.18 5.09 8.54
C PRO A 77 -4.58 6.52 8.16
N VAL A 78 -4.04 7.05 7.06
CA VAL A 78 -4.50 8.32 6.47
C VAL A 78 -5.84 8.15 5.76
N ALA A 79 -6.11 6.94 5.26
CA ALA A 79 -7.38 6.55 4.69
C ALA A 79 -7.68 5.10 5.09
N ASP A 80 -8.90 4.83 5.51
CA ASP A 80 -9.36 3.50 5.90
C ASP A 80 -10.59 3.13 5.08
N ILE A 81 -10.48 2.11 4.23
CA ILE A 81 -11.58 1.66 3.37
C ILE A 81 -12.87 1.37 4.16
N ARG A 82 -12.75 1.01 5.45
CA ARG A 82 -13.90 0.74 6.33
C ARG A 82 -14.79 1.95 6.56
N GLU A 83 -14.28 3.17 6.35
CA GLU A 83 -15.07 4.40 6.37
C GLU A 83 -15.90 4.60 5.09
N LEU A 84 -15.49 3.96 3.99
CA LEU A 84 -16.22 3.94 2.73
C LEU A 84 -17.20 2.76 2.67
N ILE A 85 -16.74 1.55 3.00
CA ILE A 85 -17.53 0.33 3.01
C ILE A 85 -16.92 -0.74 3.93
N HIS A 86 -17.73 -1.28 4.86
CA HIS A 86 -17.34 -2.43 5.67
C HIS A 86 -17.71 -3.75 4.98
N LEU A 87 -16.94 -4.81 5.22
CA LEU A 87 -17.24 -6.13 4.64
C LEU A 87 -18.60 -6.66 5.12
N ASP A 88 -18.91 -6.45 6.40
CA ASP A 88 -20.18 -6.89 6.99
C ASP A 88 -21.38 -6.21 6.32
N ASP A 89 -21.30 -4.91 6.02
CA ASP A 89 -22.36 -4.19 5.31
C ASP A 89 -22.63 -4.79 3.92
N ALA A 90 -21.57 -5.16 3.19
CA ALA A 90 -21.67 -5.80 1.89
C ALA A 90 -22.26 -7.23 1.96
N MET A 91 -22.09 -7.91 3.09
CA MET A 91 -22.61 -9.27 3.31
C MET A 91 -24.05 -9.29 3.86
N GLU A 92 -24.43 -8.27 4.63
CA GLU A 92 -25.76 -8.13 5.23
C GLU A 92 -26.80 -7.56 4.25
N ASP A 93 -26.37 -7.01 3.12
CA ASP A 93 -27.26 -6.57 2.05
C ASP A 93 -28.13 -7.73 1.52
N GLU A 94 -29.44 -7.61 1.76
CA GLU A 94 -30.43 -8.63 1.43
C GLU A 94 -30.59 -8.87 -0.08
N ASP A 95 -30.21 -7.91 -0.93
CA ASP A 95 -30.30 -8.00 -2.38
C ASP A 95 -29.06 -8.68 -2.99
N LEU A 96 -27.88 -8.51 -2.38
CA LEU A 96 -26.61 -9.05 -2.89
C LEU A 96 -26.32 -10.47 -2.40
N LYS A 97 -26.60 -10.78 -1.13
CA LYS A 97 -26.37 -12.11 -0.50
C LYS A 97 -24.95 -12.67 -0.73
N PHE A 98 -23.95 -11.81 -0.66
CA PHE A 98 -22.57 -12.23 -0.88
C PHE A 98 -22.02 -13.06 0.28
N GLY A 99 -21.19 -14.07 -0.05
CA GLY A 99 -20.30 -14.69 0.93
C GLY A 99 -19.05 -13.83 1.17
N PRO A 100 -18.20 -14.16 2.15
CA PRO A 100 -17.06 -13.31 2.56
C PRO A 100 -16.11 -12.91 1.43
N ASN A 101 -15.78 -13.84 0.52
CA ASN A 101 -14.91 -13.53 -0.62
C ASN A 101 -15.63 -12.65 -1.66
N GLY A 102 -16.94 -12.84 -1.86
CA GLY A 102 -17.74 -12.03 -2.78
C GLY A 102 -17.92 -10.61 -2.26
N GLY A 103 -18.20 -10.47 -0.96
CA GLY A 103 -18.31 -9.18 -0.29
C GLY A 103 -17.00 -8.40 -0.36
N LEU A 104 -15.86 -9.07 -0.19
CA LEU A 104 -14.56 -8.41 -0.25
C LEU A 104 -14.24 -7.90 -1.66
N VAL A 105 -14.55 -8.70 -2.68
CA VAL A 105 -14.43 -8.27 -4.09
C VAL A 105 -15.30 -7.04 -4.33
N PHE A 106 -16.56 -7.07 -3.88
CA PHE A 106 -17.48 -5.95 -3.98
C PHE A 106 -16.94 -4.69 -3.30
N CYS A 107 -16.38 -4.78 -2.09
CA CYS A 107 -15.75 -3.64 -1.41
C CYS A 107 -14.63 -3.01 -2.26
N MET A 108 -13.81 -3.84 -2.91
CA MET A 108 -12.73 -3.35 -3.77
C MET A 108 -13.24 -2.72 -5.07
N GLU A 109 -14.28 -3.29 -5.67
CA GLU A 109 -14.95 -2.71 -6.84
C GLU A 109 -15.61 -1.37 -6.48
N TYR A 110 -16.30 -1.31 -5.33
CA TYR A 110 -16.92 -0.10 -4.81
C TYR A 110 -15.89 1.00 -4.53
N LEU A 111 -14.70 0.64 -4.02
CA LEU A 111 -13.58 1.58 -3.89
C LEU A 111 -13.14 2.16 -5.25
N LEU A 112 -13.07 1.34 -6.30
CA LEU A 112 -12.68 1.81 -7.64
C LEU A 112 -13.73 2.72 -8.27
N GLU A 113 -15.02 2.41 -8.06
CA GLU A 113 -16.12 3.26 -8.49
C GLU A 113 -16.11 4.61 -7.76
N ASN A 114 -15.72 4.62 -6.48
CA ASN A 114 -15.61 5.80 -5.63
C ASN A 114 -14.17 6.25 -5.41
N LYS A 115 -13.28 6.05 -6.38
CA LYS A 115 -11.84 6.36 -6.26
C LYS A 115 -11.55 7.83 -5.91
N ASP A 116 -12.47 8.73 -6.24
CA ASP A 116 -12.36 10.15 -5.89
C ASP A 116 -12.32 10.35 -4.37
N TRP A 117 -13.03 9.51 -3.58
CA TRP A 117 -12.93 9.49 -2.12
C TRP A 117 -11.49 9.22 -1.67
N LEU A 118 -10.85 8.19 -2.24
CA LEU A 118 -9.46 7.86 -1.91
C LEU A 118 -8.52 9.00 -2.32
N GLN A 119 -8.74 9.60 -3.48
CA GLN A 119 -7.96 10.74 -3.93
C GLN A 119 -8.07 11.94 -2.97
N GLU A 120 -9.27 12.22 -2.46
CA GLU A 120 -9.51 13.27 -1.46
C GLU A 120 -8.80 12.98 -0.13
N GLN A 121 -8.88 11.74 0.38
CA GLN A 121 -8.17 11.34 1.61
C GLN A 121 -6.65 11.46 1.47
N LEU A 122 -6.12 11.13 0.29
CA LEU A 122 -4.70 11.20 0.00
C LEU A 122 -4.19 12.64 -0.18
N GLY A 123 -5.04 13.60 -0.50
CA GLY A 123 -4.67 14.99 -0.74
C GLY A 123 -3.66 15.20 -1.88
N ASP A 124 -3.19 16.44 -1.99
CA ASP A 124 -2.24 16.92 -3.01
C ASP A 124 -0.84 17.20 -2.43
N ASP A 125 -0.47 16.54 -1.33
CA ASP A 125 0.80 16.81 -0.65
C ASP A 125 2.01 16.40 -1.51
N ASP A 126 3.01 17.29 -1.51
CA ASP A 126 4.25 17.10 -2.25
C ASP A 126 5.16 16.09 -1.49
N GLU A 127 5.65 15.05 -2.18
CA GLU A 127 6.63 14.04 -1.69
C GLU A 127 6.10 12.88 -0.81
N ASP A 128 4.87 12.41 -1.05
CA ASP A 128 4.33 11.29 -0.27
C ASP A 128 4.98 9.93 -0.56
N TYR A 129 5.29 9.21 0.53
CA TYR A 129 5.60 7.79 0.53
C TYR A 129 4.47 7.02 1.20
N ILE A 130 3.67 6.30 0.42
CA ILE A 130 2.43 5.69 0.89
C ILE A 130 2.52 4.17 0.82
N LEU A 131 2.18 3.52 1.92
CA LEU A 131 1.99 2.08 1.99
C LEU A 131 0.49 1.79 1.92
N PHE A 132 0.07 0.94 1.00
CA PHE A 132 -1.28 0.41 0.95
C PHE A 132 -1.25 -0.98 1.57
N ASP A 133 -1.87 -1.14 2.74
CA ASP A 133 -2.07 -2.43 3.40
C ASP A 133 -3.29 -3.11 2.74
N CYS A 134 -3.02 -4.06 1.87
CA CYS A 134 -4.05 -4.65 1.02
C CYS A 134 -4.66 -5.93 1.63
N PRO A 135 -5.85 -6.37 1.18
CA PRO A 135 -6.50 -7.57 1.71
C PRO A 135 -5.66 -8.85 1.61
N GLY A 136 -5.90 -9.82 2.49
CA GLY A 136 -5.17 -11.10 2.53
C GLY A 136 -5.55 -12.15 1.48
N GLN A 137 -6.65 -11.95 0.77
CA GLN A 137 -7.22 -12.88 -0.17
C GLN A 137 -6.43 -12.84 -1.49
N ILE A 138 -5.74 -13.94 -1.79
CA ILE A 138 -4.74 -13.98 -2.86
C ILE A 138 -5.38 -13.93 -4.26
N GLU A 139 -6.65 -14.32 -4.35
CA GLU A 139 -7.47 -14.34 -5.55
C GLU A 139 -7.52 -12.95 -6.21
N LEU A 140 -7.60 -11.89 -5.40
CA LEU A 140 -7.62 -10.49 -5.84
C LEU A 140 -6.42 -10.09 -6.70
N TYR A 141 -5.27 -10.73 -6.47
CA TYR A 141 -4.00 -10.38 -7.11
C TYR A 141 -3.60 -11.36 -8.20
N THR A 142 -4.15 -12.58 -8.20
CA THR A 142 -3.70 -13.66 -9.10
C THR A 142 -4.48 -13.73 -10.40
N HIS A 143 -5.80 -13.55 -10.35
CA HIS A 143 -6.67 -13.71 -11.53
C HIS A 143 -7.77 -12.67 -11.65
N MET A 144 -8.03 -11.89 -10.59
CA MET A 144 -8.96 -10.77 -10.65
C MET A 144 -8.27 -9.50 -11.15
N THR A 145 -9.04 -8.59 -11.76
CA THR A 145 -8.51 -7.33 -12.32
C THR A 145 -8.56 -6.17 -11.33
N VAL A 146 -9.38 -6.25 -10.28
CA VAL A 146 -9.65 -5.12 -9.37
C VAL A 146 -8.37 -4.47 -8.81
N MET A 147 -7.37 -5.26 -8.43
CA MET A 147 -6.09 -4.71 -7.93
C MET A 147 -5.21 -4.13 -9.04
N LYS A 148 -5.29 -4.68 -10.25
CA LYS A 148 -4.62 -4.13 -11.44
C LYS A 148 -5.26 -2.79 -11.83
N ASP A 149 -6.58 -2.71 -11.80
CA ASP A 149 -7.32 -1.48 -12.09
C ASP A 149 -6.97 -0.39 -11.04
N LEU A 150 -6.81 -0.77 -9.77
CA LEU A 150 -6.30 0.14 -8.73
C LEU A 150 -4.87 0.63 -9.03
N VAL A 151 -3.98 -0.26 -9.47
CA VAL A 151 -2.61 0.11 -9.89
C VAL A 151 -2.66 1.14 -11.01
N GLU A 152 -3.51 0.93 -12.01
CA GLU A 152 -3.66 1.86 -13.14
C GLU A 152 -4.19 3.22 -12.67
N VAL A 153 -5.16 3.25 -11.74
CA VAL A 153 -5.64 4.48 -11.10
C VAL A 153 -4.51 5.22 -10.37
N LEU A 154 -3.74 4.53 -9.52
CA LEU A 154 -2.62 5.13 -8.79
C LEU A 154 -1.55 5.68 -9.75
N GLN A 155 -1.21 4.95 -10.82
CA GLN A 155 -0.26 5.40 -11.84
C GLN A 155 -0.77 6.64 -12.59
N ASN A 156 -2.08 6.72 -12.87
CA ASN A 156 -2.71 7.90 -13.48
C ASN A 156 -2.67 9.12 -12.54
N TRP A 157 -2.69 8.90 -11.23
CA TRP A 157 -2.42 9.91 -10.20
C TRP A 157 -0.91 10.16 -9.97
N ASN A 158 -0.06 9.73 -10.91
CA ASN A 158 1.37 9.96 -10.93
C ASN A 158 2.15 9.30 -9.77
N PHE A 159 1.63 8.19 -9.23
CA PHE A 159 2.39 7.34 -8.31
C PHE A 159 3.37 6.41 -9.04
N ARG A 160 4.57 6.29 -8.47
CA ARG A 160 5.49 5.19 -8.75
C ARG A 160 5.13 4.01 -7.86
N VAL A 161 4.41 3.05 -8.42
CA VAL A 161 3.90 1.89 -7.69
C VAL A 161 4.90 0.73 -7.72
N CYS A 162 5.17 0.14 -6.55
CA CYS A 162 5.93 -1.10 -6.38
C CYS A 162 5.13 -2.09 -5.53
N GLY A 163 5.01 -3.34 -5.98
CA GLY A 163 4.44 -4.42 -5.19
C GLY A 163 5.45 -4.94 -4.17
N VAL A 164 5.03 -5.10 -2.92
CA VAL A 164 5.79 -5.75 -1.87
C VAL A 164 5.04 -7.00 -1.45
N PHE A 165 5.51 -8.15 -1.90
CA PHE A 165 4.84 -9.42 -1.70
C PHE A 165 5.41 -10.18 -0.53
N ILE A 166 4.61 -10.26 0.53
CA ILE A 166 5.01 -10.84 1.80
C ILE A 166 4.58 -12.30 1.87
N LEU A 167 5.55 -13.17 2.09
CA LEU A 167 5.38 -14.60 2.30
C LEU A 167 5.91 -14.99 3.68
N ASP A 168 5.15 -15.79 4.42
CA ASP A 168 5.62 -16.36 5.68
C ASP A 168 6.76 -17.35 5.41
N SER A 169 7.90 -17.17 6.06
CA SER A 169 9.10 -17.98 5.87
C SER A 169 8.90 -19.47 6.16
N GLN A 170 7.86 -19.86 6.92
CA GLN A 170 7.52 -21.27 7.12
C GLN A 170 7.09 -21.99 5.83
N PHE A 171 6.59 -21.25 4.83
CA PHE A 171 6.29 -21.82 3.51
C PHE A 171 7.55 -22.24 2.75
N MET A 172 8.72 -21.73 3.13
CA MET A 172 9.97 -21.99 2.40
C MET A 172 10.73 -23.23 2.93
N ILE A 173 10.27 -23.84 4.02
CA ILE A 173 10.91 -25.01 4.61
C ILE A 173 10.52 -26.31 3.88
N ASP A 174 9.30 -26.35 3.34
CA ASP A 174 8.77 -27.48 2.59
C ASP A 174 8.88 -27.20 1.08
N GLY A 175 9.41 -28.16 0.32
CA GLY A 175 9.69 -27.96 -1.10
C GLY A 175 8.43 -27.71 -1.95
N ALA A 176 7.31 -28.34 -1.60
CA ALA A 176 6.05 -28.13 -2.32
C ALA A 176 5.47 -26.75 -1.99
N LYS A 177 5.51 -26.33 -0.72
CA LYS A 177 5.10 -24.98 -0.31
C LYS A 177 5.98 -23.88 -0.90
N PHE A 178 7.29 -24.11 -1.00
CA PHE A 178 8.23 -23.19 -1.64
C PHE A 178 7.86 -22.99 -3.11
N LEU A 179 7.63 -24.09 -3.84
CA LEU A 179 7.23 -24.03 -5.24
C LEU A 179 5.89 -23.32 -5.40
N ALA A 180 4.89 -23.66 -4.58
CA ALA A 180 3.58 -23.02 -4.59
C ALA A 180 3.69 -21.50 -4.33
N GLY A 181 4.40 -21.10 -3.27
CA GLY A 181 4.59 -19.68 -2.93
C GLY A 181 5.32 -18.90 -4.02
N THR A 182 6.33 -19.50 -4.66
CA THR A 182 7.05 -18.88 -5.78
C THR A 182 6.15 -18.72 -7.01
N MET A 183 5.36 -19.74 -7.35
CA MET A 183 4.40 -19.68 -8.46
C MET A 183 3.30 -18.64 -8.19
N THR A 184 2.81 -18.55 -6.96
CA THR A 184 1.85 -17.52 -6.56
C THR A 184 2.45 -16.13 -6.70
N ALA A 185 3.67 -15.88 -6.19
CA ALA A 185 4.34 -14.59 -6.33
C ALA A 185 4.55 -14.20 -7.80
N LEU A 186 4.93 -15.17 -8.65
CA LEU A 186 5.06 -14.95 -10.09
C LEU A 186 3.70 -14.64 -10.75
N SER A 187 2.65 -15.38 -10.39
CA SER A 187 1.29 -15.12 -10.90
C SER A 187 0.83 -13.70 -10.59
N VAL A 188 1.10 -13.22 -9.37
CA VAL A 188 0.78 -11.85 -8.96
C VAL A 188 1.60 -10.82 -9.71
N MET A 189 2.90 -11.06 -9.88
CA MET A 189 3.79 -10.18 -10.66
C MET A 189 3.32 -10.02 -12.11
N VAL A 190 2.91 -11.13 -12.75
CA VAL A 190 2.41 -11.14 -14.13
C VAL A 190 1.06 -10.42 -14.22
N ASN A 191 0.19 -10.57 -13.23
CA ASN A 191 -1.13 -9.94 -13.26
C ASN A 191 -1.09 -8.42 -13.01
N LEU A 192 -0.29 -7.96 -12.03
CA LEU A 192 -0.20 -6.54 -11.67
C LEU A 192 0.72 -5.72 -12.59
N VAL A 193 1.69 -6.36 -13.25
CA VAL A 193 2.61 -5.71 -14.22
C VAL A 193 3.35 -4.50 -13.61
N ILE A 194 3.82 -4.63 -12.37
CA ILE A 194 4.61 -3.62 -11.65
C ILE A 194 5.92 -4.22 -11.13
N PRO A 195 6.94 -3.38 -10.83
CA PRO A 195 8.10 -3.82 -10.07
C PRO A 195 7.66 -4.49 -8.76
N HIS A 196 8.30 -5.61 -8.42
CA HIS A 196 7.83 -6.48 -7.35
C HIS A 196 8.99 -6.94 -6.49
N ILE A 197 8.87 -6.76 -5.17
CA ILE A 197 9.85 -7.17 -4.17
C ILE A 197 9.22 -8.28 -3.34
N ASN A 198 9.81 -9.47 -3.37
CA ASN A 198 9.36 -10.59 -2.54
C ASN A 198 10.09 -10.54 -1.19
N ILE A 199 9.33 -10.53 -0.09
CA ILE A 199 9.85 -10.49 1.28
C ILE A 199 9.42 -11.75 2.02
N LEU A 200 10.39 -12.42 2.65
CA LEU A 200 10.12 -13.49 3.60
C LEU A 200 9.95 -12.90 5.00
N SER A 201 8.74 -13.00 5.56
CA SER A 201 8.42 -12.56 6.91
C SER A 201 8.63 -13.67 7.94
N LYS A 202 8.63 -13.27 9.22
CA LYS A 202 8.68 -14.19 10.37
C LYS A 202 9.90 -15.12 10.40
N ILE A 203 11.02 -14.71 9.81
CA ILE A 203 12.28 -15.48 9.82
C ILE A 203 12.75 -15.74 11.25
N ASP A 204 12.40 -14.85 12.18
CA ASP A 204 12.64 -14.99 13.61
C ASP A 204 12.00 -16.27 14.21
N LEU A 205 10.86 -16.73 13.68
CA LEU A 205 10.16 -17.95 14.12
C LEU A 205 10.82 -19.25 13.63
N LEU A 206 11.75 -19.17 12.68
CA LEU A 206 12.45 -20.35 12.16
C LEU A 206 13.50 -20.87 13.14
N GLY A 207 13.49 -22.19 13.36
CA GLY A 207 14.56 -22.88 14.08
C GLY A 207 15.91 -22.80 13.35
N LYS A 208 17.01 -22.94 14.09
CA LYS A 208 18.39 -22.84 13.54
C LYS A 208 18.65 -23.73 12.32
N GLN A 209 18.11 -24.95 12.30
CA GLN A 209 18.27 -25.86 11.16
C GLN A 209 17.48 -25.42 9.93
N SER A 210 16.27 -24.89 10.12
CA SER A 210 15.44 -24.41 9.01
C SER A 210 15.99 -23.14 8.39
N ARG A 211 16.57 -22.22 9.19
CA ARG A 211 17.24 -21.02 8.66
C ARG A 211 18.41 -21.37 7.74
N LYS A 212 19.23 -22.36 8.10
CA LYS A 212 20.34 -22.85 7.25
C LYS A 212 19.89 -23.42 5.89
N LYS A 213 18.61 -23.77 5.73
CA LYS A 213 18.09 -24.22 4.43
C LYS A 213 17.68 -23.06 3.51
N LEU A 214 17.59 -21.85 4.06
CA LEU A 214 17.20 -20.63 3.33
C LEU A 214 18.40 -19.74 2.97
N GLU A 215 19.54 -19.95 3.63
CA GLU A 215 20.85 -19.35 3.32
C GLU A 215 21.58 -20.15 2.23
#